data_AF-A0A6H9RU82-F1
#
_entry.id   AF-A0A6H9RU82-F1
#
_cell.length_a   1.000
_cell.length_b   1.000
_cell.length_c   1.000
_cell.angle_alpha   90.00
_cell.angle_beta   90.00
_cell.angle_gamma   90.00
#
_symmetry.space_group_name_H-M   'P 1'
#
loop_
_entity.id
_entity.type
_entity.pdbx_description
1 polymer ?
#
loop_
_entity_poly.entity_id
_entity_poly.type
_entity_poly.pdbx_seq_one_letter_code
_entity_poly.pdbx_strand_id
1 'polypeptide(L)'
;CAEGLEAVRRQVLAVVKPPAAGGWKDQLARTENGMLIAHMQNVELILGNDERWAGVIGFSAFSSKIVKLRAAPYGGGVGDWADIDDMLVMKWLAQQYNLRVKASSVIEAVSVVAHDHAFHPVRDYLNGLEWDRVPRLDTWLTDIMGVAPT
;
A
#
# COMPACT_ATOMS: atom_id res chain seq x y z
N CYS A 1 -51.35 19.00 13.38
CA CYS A 1 -50.43 18.69 12.26
C CYS A 1 -48.94 18.66 12.65
N ALA A 2 -48.58 18.56 13.95
CA ALA A 2 -47.17 18.57 14.38
C ALA A 2 -46.53 17.16 14.39
N GLU A 3 -47.29 16.11 14.69
CA GLU A 3 -46.82 14.71 14.70
C GLU A 3 -46.28 14.23 13.35
N GLY A 4 -46.89 14.67 12.24
CA GLY A 4 -46.45 14.28 10.90
C GLY A 4 -45.06 14.82 10.56
N LEU A 5 -44.73 16.03 11.01
CA LEU A 5 -43.43 16.64 10.76
C LEU A 5 -42.31 15.99 11.59
N GLU A 6 -42.62 15.59 12.83
CA GLU A 6 -41.67 14.85 13.68
C GLU A 6 -41.43 13.42 13.17
N ALA A 7 -42.47 12.76 12.66
CA ALA A 7 -42.34 11.44 12.04
C ALA A 7 -41.47 11.50 10.77
N VAL A 8 -41.69 12.49 9.91
CA VAL A 8 -40.86 12.74 8.72
C VAL A 8 -39.43 13.09 9.14
N ARG A 9 -39.25 13.93 10.16
CA ARG A 9 -37.91 14.29 10.67
C ARG A 9 -37.17 13.08 11.23
N ARG A 10 -37.83 12.16 11.94
CA ARG A 10 -37.23 10.90 12.41
C ARG A 10 -36.86 9.97 11.27
N GLN A 11 -37.70 9.83 10.25
CA GLN A 11 -37.39 9.02 9.08
C GLN A 11 -36.21 9.61 8.28
N VAL A 12 -36.17 10.93 8.10
CA VAL A 12 -35.05 11.61 7.45
C VAL A 12 -33.77 11.44 8.27
N LEU A 13 -33.81 11.63 9.60
CA LEU A 13 -32.64 11.43 10.47
C LEU A 13 -32.17 9.97 10.56
N ALA A 14 -33.05 8.99 10.35
CA ALA A 14 -32.68 7.58 10.29
C ALA A 14 -32.03 7.17 8.96
N VAL A 15 -32.32 7.91 7.87
CA VAL A 15 -31.70 7.73 6.54
C VAL A 15 -30.41 8.54 6.40
N VAL A 16 -30.29 9.66 7.11
CA VAL A 16 -29.05 10.43 7.19
C VAL A 16 -28.04 9.63 8.03
N LYS A 17 -27.14 8.96 7.31
CA LYS A 17 -25.93 8.35 7.87
C LYS A 17 -25.29 9.38 8.83
N PRO A 18 -24.96 9.02 10.09
CA PRO A 18 -24.35 9.95 11.02
C PRO A 18 -23.12 10.60 10.37
N PRO A 19 -22.78 11.86 10.72
CA PRO A 19 -21.55 12.49 10.26
C PRO A 19 -20.41 11.51 10.54
N ALA A 20 -19.71 11.13 9.47
CA ALA A 20 -18.65 10.15 9.46
C ALA A 20 -17.75 10.30 10.69
N ALA A 21 -17.49 9.20 11.39
CA ALA A 21 -16.50 9.14 12.46
C ALA A 21 -15.05 9.21 11.91
N GLY A 22 -14.83 10.01 10.86
CA GLY A 22 -13.54 10.39 10.29
C GLY A 22 -12.60 9.21 10.03
N GLY A 23 -12.80 8.46 8.94
CA GLY A 23 -11.86 7.42 8.54
C GLY A 23 -11.75 7.27 7.03
N TRP A 24 -10.64 6.69 6.58
CA TRP A 24 -10.43 6.39 5.15
C TRP A 24 -11.57 5.54 4.55
N LYS A 25 -12.21 4.69 5.35
CA LYS A 25 -13.36 3.87 4.92
C LYS A 25 -14.57 4.69 4.47
N ASP A 26 -14.70 5.93 4.92
CA ASP A 26 -15.77 6.85 4.49
C ASP A 26 -15.45 7.54 3.17
N GLN A 27 -14.18 7.58 2.78
CA GLN A 27 -13.73 8.10 1.48
C GLN A 27 -13.87 7.05 0.36
N LEU A 28 -14.21 5.80 0.69
CA LEU A 28 -14.47 4.75 -0.30
C LEU A 28 -15.69 5.10 -1.15
N ALA A 29 -15.49 5.13 -2.47
CA ALA A 29 -16.53 5.40 -3.44
C ALA A 29 -17.54 4.26 -3.49
N ARG A 30 -18.83 4.61 -3.41
CA ARG A 30 -19.95 3.66 -3.36
C ARG A 30 -21.00 3.99 -4.40
N THR A 31 -21.65 2.95 -4.91
CA THR A 31 -22.85 3.04 -5.73
C THR A 31 -24.05 3.47 -4.89
N GLU A 32 -25.16 3.82 -5.55
CA GLU A 32 -26.41 4.24 -4.89
C GLU A 32 -26.98 3.20 -3.91
N ASN A 33 -26.77 1.91 -4.19
CA ASN A 33 -27.15 0.80 -3.32
C ASN A 33 -26.11 0.49 -2.21
N GLY A 34 -25.08 1.32 -2.04
CA GLY A 34 -24.08 1.24 -0.97
C GLY A 34 -22.91 0.27 -1.22
N MET A 35 -22.88 -0.43 -2.36
CA MET A 35 -21.77 -1.32 -2.73
C MET A 35 -20.52 -0.53 -3.11
N LEU A 36 -19.33 -1.10 -2.90
CA LEU A 36 -18.08 -0.47 -3.31
C LEU A 36 -17.96 -0.47 -4.85
N ILE A 37 -17.57 0.68 -5.40
CA ILE A 37 -17.31 0.80 -6.83
C ILE A 37 -16.01 0.05 -7.17
N ALA A 38 -16.07 -0.79 -8.21
CA ALA A 38 -14.93 -1.52 -8.74
C ALA A 38 -14.00 -0.62 -9.56
N HIS A 39 -13.19 0.18 -8.87
CA HIS A 39 -12.27 1.15 -9.46
C HIS A 39 -10.93 1.14 -8.73
N MET A 40 -9.84 1.46 -9.45
CA MET A 40 -8.47 1.54 -8.92
C MET A 40 -8.40 2.38 -7.64
N GLN A 41 -9.04 3.56 -7.63
CA GLN A 41 -9.00 4.47 -6.48
C GLN A 41 -9.45 3.82 -5.16
N ASN A 42 -10.47 2.94 -5.20
CA ASN A 42 -10.89 2.22 -4.00
C ASN A 42 -9.87 1.15 -3.59
N VAL A 43 -9.20 0.52 -4.56
CA VAL A 43 -8.14 -0.45 -4.29
C VAL A 43 -6.95 0.24 -3.65
N GLU A 44 -6.50 1.35 -4.23
CA GLU A 44 -5.41 2.19 -3.70
C GLU A 44 -5.71 2.63 -2.26
N LEU A 45 -6.90 3.16 -2.02
CA LEU A 45 -7.30 3.61 -0.68
C LEU A 45 -7.30 2.45 0.34
N ILE A 46 -7.74 1.25 -0.06
CA ILE A 46 -7.69 0.05 0.79
C ILE A 46 -6.24 -0.37 1.06
N LEU A 47 -5.42 -0.53 0.01
CA LEU A 47 -4.05 -1.02 0.15
C LEU A 47 -3.15 -0.03 0.89
N GLY A 48 -3.39 1.28 0.76
CA GLY A 48 -2.64 2.32 1.44
C GLY A 48 -3.02 2.55 2.90
N ASN A 49 -4.23 2.15 3.33
CA ASN A 49 -4.75 2.50 4.67
C ASN A 49 -5.21 1.32 5.54
N ASP A 50 -5.40 0.13 4.97
CA ASP A 50 -5.70 -1.06 5.76
C ASP A 50 -4.43 -1.48 6.53
N GLU A 51 -4.51 -1.54 7.86
CA GLU A 51 -3.38 -1.87 8.73
C GLU A 51 -2.71 -3.21 8.37
N ARG A 52 -3.46 -4.14 7.78
CA ARG A 52 -2.93 -5.44 7.34
C ARG A 52 -1.93 -5.29 6.18
N TRP A 53 -2.06 -4.22 5.40
CA TRP A 53 -1.19 -3.87 4.28
C TRP A 53 -0.05 -2.91 4.65
N ALA A 54 -0.03 -2.40 5.89
CA ALA A 54 0.95 -1.43 6.34
C ALA A 54 2.39 -1.96 6.20
N GLY A 55 3.19 -1.28 5.35
CA GLY A 55 4.57 -1.65 5.06
C GLY A 55 4.73 -2.96 4.29
N VAL A 56 3.70 -3.44 3.59
CA VAL A 56 3.81 -4.61 2.71
C VAL A 56 4.35 -4.20 1.34
N ILE A 57 3.74 -3.20 0.70
CA ILE A 57 4.07 -2.79 -0.68
C ILE A 57 5.08 -1.64 -0.63
N GLY A 58 6.16 -1.75 -1.40
CA GLY A 58 7.13 -0.67 -1.59
C GLY A 58 7.80 -0.70 -2.95
N PHE A 59 8.35 0.44 -3.37
CA PHE A 59 9.13 0.56 -4.59
C PHE A 59 10.62 0.69 -4.26
N SER A 60 11.43 -0.25 -4.75
CA SER A 60 12.89 -0.19 -4.61
C SER A 60 13.47 0.66 -5.75
N ALA A 61 13.95 1.86 -5.42
CA ALA A 61 14.58 2.76 -6.38
C ALA A 61 15.92 2.23 -6.92
N PHE A 62 16.56 1.29 -6.21
CA PHE A 62 17.81 0.67 -6.67
C PHE A 62 17.58 -0.35 -7.79
N SER A 63 16.57 -1.23 -7.62
CA SER A 63 16.24 -2.26 -8.62
C SER A 63 15.14 -1.82 -9.60
N SER A 64 14.50 -0.67 -9.37
CA SER A 64 13.31 -0.19 -10.10
C SER A 64 12.17 -1.22 -10.12
N LYS A 65 11.93 -1.88 -8.98
CA LYS A 65 10.92 -2.93 -8.83
C LYS A 65 9.97 -2.65 -7.67
N ILE A 66 8.73 -3.08 -7.83
CA ILE A 66 7.79 -3.22 -6.72
C ILE A 66 8.14 -4.49 -5.95
N VAL A 67 8.19 -4.37 -4.63
CA VAL A 67 8.57 -5.46 -3.73
C VAL A 67 7.61 -5.56 -2.54
N LYS A 68 7.47 -6.78 -2.04
CA LYS A 68 6.84 -7.10 -0.76
C LYS A 68 7.90 -7.01 0.34
N LEU A 69 7.81 -5.99 1.17
CA LEU A 69 8.69 -5.77 2.31
C LEU A 69 8.28 -6.62 3.53
N ARG A 70 7.02 -7.08 3.56
CA ARG A 70 6.45 -7.96 4.59
C ARG A 70 5.55 -9.00 3.93
N ALA A 71 5.21 -10.06 4.67
CA ALA A 71 4.21 -11.02 4.23
C ALA A 71 2.86 -10.32 4.03
N ALA A 72 2.25 -10.50 2.86
CA ALA A 72 0.97 -9.89 2.53
C ALA A 72 -0.20 -10.59 3.28
N PRO A 73 -1.36 -9.94 3.42
CA PRO A 73 -2.54 -10.51 4.10
C PRO A 73 -3.10 -11.79 3.47
N TYR A 74 -2.79 -12.05 2.20
CA TYR A 74 -3.15 -13.31 1.53
C TYR A 74 -2.13 -14.45 1.78
N GLY A 75 -1.07 -14.19 2.55
CA GLY A 75 0.04 -15.11 2.80
C GLY A 75 1.26 -14.87 1.90
N GLY A 76 2.20 -15.81 1.92
CA GLY A 76 3.47 -15.73 1.17
C GLY A 76 4.61 -15.10 1.97
N GLY A 77 5.66 -14.70 1.26
CA GLY A 77 6.88 -14.12 1.84
C GLY A 77 7.23 -12.75 1.27
N VAL A 78 8.38 -12.25 1.70
CA VAL A 78 9.00 -11.02 1.16
C VAL A 78 9.67 -11.30 -0.19
N GLY A 79 9.88 -10.26 -0.99
CA GLY A 79 10.58 -10.34 -2.27
C GLY A 79 9.89 -9.57 -3.39
N ASP A 80 10.27 -9.84 -4.63
CA ASP A 80 9.68 -9.18 -5.80
C ASP A 80 8.16 -9.39 -5.87
N TRP A 81 7.44 -8.33 -6.20
CA TRP A 81 6.03 -8.41 -6.56
C TRP A 81 5.92 -9.05 -7.95
N ALA A 82 5.13 -10.11 -8.06
CA ALA A 82 4.92 -10.87 -9.29
C ALA A 82 3.45 -10.83 -9.73
N ASP A 83 3.16 -11.17 -10.98
CA ASP A 83 1.79 -11.15 -11.54
C ASP A 83 0.78 -11.97 -10.72
N ILE A 84 1.24 -13.03 -10.03
CA ILE A 84 0.39 -13.83 -9.14
C ILE A 84 -0.10 -13.03 -7.93
N ASP A 85 0.69 -12.05 -7.46
CA ASP A 85 0.32 -11.19 -6.34
C ASP A 85 -0.89 -10.33 -6.69
N ASP A 86 -1.00 -9.83 -7.92
CA ASP A 86 -2.17 -9.07 -8.37
C ASP A 86 -3.46 -9.92 -8.29
N MET A 87 -3.36 -11.20 -8.68
CA MET A 87 -4.48 -12.15 -8.58
C MET A 87 -4.85 -12.45 -7.13
N LEU A 88 -3.85 -12.55 -6.25
CA LEU A 88 -4.06 -12.78 -4.82
C LEU A 88 -4.67 -11.55 -4.14
N VAL A 89 -4.28 -10.33 -4.53
CA VAL A 89 -4.94 -9.09 -4.11
C VAL A 89 -6.39 -9.07 -4.56
N MET A 90 -6.68 -9.38 -5.82
CA MET A 90 -8.07 -9.45 -6.31
C MET A 90 -8.91 -10.42 -5.48
N LYS A 91 -8.39 -11.62 -5.22
CA LYS A 91 -9.05 -12.63 -4.39
C LYS A 91 -9.29 -12.11 -2.97
N TRP A 92 -8.28 -11.48 -2.38
CA TRP A 92 -8.36 -10.93 -1.03
C TRP A 92 -9.39 -9.79 -0.93
N LEU A 93 -9.42 -8.86 -1.89
CA LEU A 93 -10.41 -7.78 -1.95
C LEU A 93 -11.84 -8.31 -2.07
N ALA A 94 -12.05 -9.34 -2.90
CA ALA A 94 -13.34 -9.98 -3.04
C ALA A 94 -13.80 -10.64 -1.73
N GLN A 95 -12.88 -11.25 -0.97
CA GLN A 95 -13.19 -11.93 0.28
C GLN A 95 -13.41 -10.96 1.46
N GLN A 96 -12.59 -9.92 1.57
CA GLN A 96 -12.57 -9.02 2.73
C GLN A 96 -13.50 -7.82 2.57
N TYR A 97 -13.67 -7.33 1.34
CA TYR A 97 -14.41 -6.09 1.04
C TYR A 97 -15.62 -6.30 0.14
N ASN A 98 -15.87 -7.54 -0.32
CA ASN A 98 -16.84 -7.84 -1.38
C ASN A 98 -16.60 -6.97 -2.64
N LEU A 99 -15.34 -6.61 -2.90
CA LEU A 99 -14.91 -5.74 -3.98
C LEU A 99 -14.30 -6.59 -5.11
N ARG A 100 -15.03 -6.73 -6.21
CA ARG A 100 -14.61 -7.51 -7.38
C ARG A 100 -14.08 -6.57 -8.46
N VAL A 101 -12.76 -6.46 -8.55
CA VAL A 101 -12.05 -5.58 -9.50
C VAL A 101 -11.38 -6.39 -10.61
N LYS A 102 -10.99 -5.72 -11.69
CA LYS A 102 -10.15 -6.29 -12.74
C LYS A 102 -8.68 -6.22 -12.35
N ALA A 103 -7.85 -7.05 -12.97
CA ALA A 103 -6.40 -7.07 -12.78
C ALA A 103 -5.76 -5.69 -13.00
N SER A 104 -6.17 -4.99 -14.06
CA SER A 104 -5.65 -3.66 -14.41
C SER A 104 -5.81 -2.66 -13.26
N SER A 105 -6.95 -2.65 -12.59
CA SER A 105 -7.19 -1.75 -11.45
C SER A 105 -6.32 -2.06 -10.24
N VAL A 106 -5.92 -3.33 -10.06
CA VAL A 106 -4.97 -3.71 -9.01
C VAL A 106 -3.56 -3.28 -9.40
N ILE A 107 -3.12 -3.56 -10.62
CA ILE A 107 -1.79 -3.17 -11.12
C ILE A 107 -1.57 -1.66 -10.99
N GLU A 108 -2.55 -0.87 -11.43
CA GLU A 108 -2.49 0.59 -11.33
C GLU A 108 -2.40 1.04 -9.87
N ALA A 109 -3.28 0.51 -9.00
CA ALA A 109 -3.32 0.88 -7.58
C ALA A 109 -2.04 0.49 -6.82
N VAL A 110 -1.56 -0.74 -7.04
CA VAL A 110 -0.30 -1.24 -6.46
C VAL A 110 0.86 -0.37 -6.90
N SER A 111 0.88 0.07 -8.18
CA SER A 111 1.92 0.97 -8.67
C SER A 111 1.94 2.30 -7.93
N VAL A 112 0.77 2.90 -7.67
CA VAL A 112 0.68 4.16 -6.89
C VAL A 112 1.15 3.93 -5.46
N VAL A 113 0.57 2.95 -4.75
CA VAL A 113 0.92 2.66 -3.35
C VAL A 113 2.41 2.30 -3.20
N ALA A 114 3.00 1.60 -4.17
CA ALA A 114 4.43 1.30 -4.14
C ALA A 114 5.30 2.56 -4.24
N HIS A 115 4.95 3.49 -5.12
CA HIS A 115 5.72 4.73 -5.31
C HIS A 115 5.58 5.70 -4.13
N ASP A 116 4.42 5.74 -3.47
CA ASP A 116 4.24 6.48 -2.22
C ASP A 116 5.12 5.94 -1.08
N HIS A 117 5.52 4.66 -1.17
CA HIS A 117 6.43 3.99 -0.26
C HIS A 117 7.77 3.63 -0.93
N ALA A 118 8.29 4.53 -1.77
CA ALA A 118 9.58 4.34 -2.41
C ALA A 118 10.74 4.42 -1.39
N PHE A 119 11.72 3.53 -1.55
CA PHE A 119 12.92 3.46 -0.70
C PHE A 119 14.15 3.11 -1.55
N HIS A 120 15.36 3.30 -1.00
CA HIS A 120 16.59 2.97 -1.71
C HIS A 120 17.50 2.13 -0.82
N PRO A 121 17.47 0.79 -0.94
CA PRO A 121 18.08 -0.12 0.05
C PRO A 121 19.56 0.16 0.31
N VAL A 122 20.34 0.48 -0.73
CA VAL A 122 21.77 0.80 -0.57
C VAL A 122 21.99 2.14 0.17
N ARG A 123 21.19 3.17 -0.12
CA ARG A 123 21.31 4.46 0.57
C ARG A 123 20.86 4.34 2.01
N ASP A 124 19.75 3.64 2.24
CA ASP A 124 19.23 3.39 3.58
C ASP A 124 20.25 2.62 4.42
N TYR A 125 20.89 1.61 3.83
CA TYR A 125 22.01 0.90 4.46
C TYR A 125 23.18 1.84 4.76
N LEU A 126 23.70 2.56 3.76
CA LEU A 126 24.88 3.42 3.92
C LEU A 126 24.64 4.57 4.90
N ASN A 127 23.46 5.18 4.91
CA ASN A 127 23.08 6.25 5.83
C ASN A 127 22.91 5.75 7.27
N GLY A 128 22.67 4.45 7.46
CA GLY A 128 22.60 3.82 8.78
C GLY A 128 23.96 3.45 9.38
N LEU A 129 25.05 3.59 8.63
CA LEU A 129 26.39 3.26 9.10
C LEU A 129 27.06 4.47 9.77
N GLU A 130 27.76 4.20 10.87
CA GLU A 130 28.67 5.17 11.48
C GLU A 130 30.10 4.94 10.98
N TRP A 131 30.79 6.01 10.61
CA TRP A 131 32.19 5.90 10.19
C TRP A 131 33.08 5.59 11.38
N ASP A 132 33.80 4.47 11.29
CA ASP A 132 34.69 3.96 12.34
C ASP A 132 36.06 4.65 12.41
N ARG A 133 36.24 5.74 11.64
CA ARG A 133 37.48 6.53 11.55
C ARG A 133 38.70 5.79 11.00
N VAL A 134 38.53 4.62 10.39
CA VAL A 134 39.62 3.94 9.70
C VAL A 134 39.63 4.38 8.23
N PRO A 135 40.71 5.05 7.75
CA PRO A 135 40.81 5.44 6.35
C PRO A 135 41.08 4.21 5.49
N ARG A 136 40.11 3.81 4.66
CA ARG A 136 40.21 2.64 3.77
C ARG A 136 40.25 2.99 2.28
N LEU A 137 39.89 4.23 1.93
CA LEU A 137 39.73 4.61 0.52
C LEU A 137 41.04 4.60 -0.26
N ASP A 138 42.18 4.79 0.41
CA ASP A 138 43.48 4.83 -0.28
C ASP A 138 43.98 3.41 -0.63
N THR A 139 43.62 2.39 0.15
CA THR A 139 44.15 1.02 0.01
C THR A 139 43.11 -0.02 -0.41
N TRP A 140 41.82 0.32 -0.54
CA TRP A 140 40.75 -0.67 -0.77
C TRP A 140 40.96 -1.54 -2.03
N LEU A 141 41.56 -0.99 -3.10
CA LEU A 141 41.85 -1.76 -4.31
C LEU A 141 42.89 -2.86 -4.05
N THR A 142 43.87 -2.59 -3.19
CA THR A 142 44.85 -3.59 -2.77
C THR A 142 44.23 -4.56 -1.78
N ASP A 143 43.59 -4.06 -0.73
CA ASP A 143 43.10 -4.87 0.39
C ASP A 143 41.91 -5.77 0.03
N ILE A 144 41.04 -5.32 -0.88
CA ILE A 144 39.80 -6.02 -1.24
C ILE A 144 39.87 -6.64 -2.64
N MET A 145 40.48 -5.95 -3.61
CA MET A 145 40.50 -6.38 -5.02
C MET A 145 41.82 -7.00 -5.46
N GLY A 146 42.84 -7.04 -4.58
CA GLY A 146 44.14 -7.66 -4.86
C GLY A 146 45.00 -6.91 -5.87
N VAL A 147 44.73 -5.63 -6.11
CA VAL A 147 45.53 -4.79 -7.03
C VAL A 147 46.87 -4.47 -6.38
N ALA A 148 47.97 -4.64 -7.12
CA ALA A 148 49.31 -4.31 -6.62
C ALA A 148 49.39 -2.82 -6.23
N PRO A 149 50.02 -2.49 -5.09
CA PRO A 149 50.17 -1.10 -4.66
C PRO A 149 51.04 -0.32 -5.66
N THR A 150 50.65 0.92 -5.94
CA THR A 150 51.39 1.87 -6.80
C THR A 150 52.34 2.75 -6.00
#